data_AF-A0A923BEU4-F1
#
_entry.id   AF-A0A923BEU4-F1
#
_cell.length_a   1.000
_cell.length_b   1.000
_cell.length_c   1.000
_cell.angle_alpha   90.00
_cell.angle_beta   90.00
_cell.angle_gamma   90.00
#
_symmetry.space_group_name_H-M   'P 1'
#
loop_
_entity.id
_entity.type
_entity.pdbx_description
1 polymer ?
#
loop_
_entity_poly.entity_id
_entity_poly.type
_entity_poly.pdbx_seq_one_letter_code
_entity_poly.pdbx_strand_id
1 'polypeptide(L)'
;MAPNTYNDTLQRSIALGLLALACSACTTTPPATTEAAGRQLERLDRGVVAIPAQGGNFVSWRALGGEDPSTAFNLYRDGKRLNDKPLAATNFMDAGAGPNAAYSVRPVRGNAESSESGKPAAAWPQSFLSISLRKPADGVTPDGVAYSYVVNDGSAADLDGDGRYELLVKWQPTNAKDNSQGGYTGSTYIDAYRLDGSFMWRIDLGRNIRAGAHYTTYLAYDFDGDGRAEVMMKTADGSVDGQGKIIGDAKADYRNERGVILAGPEFLTVFDGRSGAALASTDYLPARGGDGAAWGDSRGNRVDRFLGGV
;
A
#
# COMPACT_ATOMS: atom_id res chain seq x y z
N MET A 1 -54.27 -65.33 24.49
CA MET A 1 -52.93 -65.77 24.03
C MET A 1 -51.93 -64.80 24.64
N ALA A 2 -51.08 -65.33 25.52
CA ALA A 2 -49.85 -64.84 26.16
C ALA A 2 -49.60 -63.32 26.47
N PRO A 3 -48.91 -63.00 27.59
CA PRO A 3 -49.00 -61.70 28.27
C PRO A 3 -47.73 -60.82 28.20
N ASN A 4 -47.88 -59.57 28.67
CA ASN A 4 -46.94 -58.70 29.40
C ASN A 4 -45.50 -58.45 28.90
N THR A 5 -45.19 -57.16 28.66
CA THR A 5 -44.15 -56.34 29.35
C THR A 5 -44.30 -54.89 28.83
N TYR A 6 -44.99 -53.97 29.52
CA TYR A 6 -44.43 -52.96 30.44
C TYR A 6 -42.97 -52.55 30.18
N ASN A 7 -42.79 -51.22 30.05
CA ASN A 7 -41.53 -50.45 30.10
C ASN A 7 -40.52 -50.63 28.97
N ASP A 8 -40.59 -49.78 27.92
CA ASP A 8 -39.38 -49.12 27.39
C ASP A 8 -39.66 -47.99 26.36
N THR A 9 -40.58 -47.08 26.67
CA THR A 9 -40.69 -45.83 25.88
C THR A 9 -41.18 -44.65 26.71
N LEU A 10 -40.95 -44.72 28.02
CA LEU A 10 -41.22 -43.65 28.97
C LEU A 10 -39.91 -43.03 29.46
N GLN A 11 -38.99 -42.72 28.54
CA GLN A 11 -37.85 -41.84 28.75
C GLN A 11 -37.32 -41.40 27.37
N ARG A 12 -37.21 -40.07 27.17
CA ARG A 12 -36.74 -39.35 25.96
C ARG A 12 -37.82 -39.18 24.89
N SER A 13 -38.36 -38.00 24.58
CA SER A 13 -37.97 -36.63 24.90
C SER A 13 -39.21 -35.77 24.61
N ILE A 14 -39.80 -35.12 25.63
CA ILE A 14 -39.70 -33.66 25.81
C ILE A 14 -39.00 -32.99 24.62
N ALA A 15 -39.79 -32.42 23.70
CA ALA A 15 -39.47 -31.20 22.95
C ALA A 15 -40.33 -31.08 21.67
N LEU A 16 -41.66 -31.07 21.76
CA LEU A 16 -42.46 -30.58 20.63
C LEU A 16 -43.88 -30.27 21.13
N GLY A 17 -44.20 -28.98 21.25
CA GLY A 17 -45.55 -28.51 21.55
C GLY A 17 -45.69 -27.85 22.92
N LEU A 18 -45.05 -26.70 23.10
CA LEU A 18 -45.40 -25.65 24.06
C LEU A 18 -44.42 -24.47 23.88
N LEU A 19 -44.71 -23.55 22.94
CA LEU A 19 -44.39 -22.11 23.05
C LEU A 19 -44.95 -21.30 21.88
N ALA A 20 -46.27 -21.39 21.66
CA ALA A 20 -47.00 -20.30 21.01
C ALA A 20 -47.52 -19.38 22.12
N LEU A 21 -46.63 -18.56 22.68
CA LEU A 21 -46.86 -17.32 23.47
C LEU A 21 -45.55 -17.01 24.20
N ALA A 22 -44.64 -16.26 23.59
CA ALA A 22 -43.57 -15.57 24.31
C ALA A 22 -43.03 -14.42 23.46
N CYS A 23 -43.14 -13.20 24.02
CA CYS A 23 -42.37 -12.02 23.69
C CYS A 23 -42.45 -11.49 22.24
N SER A 24 -43.50 -10.71 22.00
CA SER A 24 -43.33 -9.39 21.39
C SER A 24 -42.41 -8.53 22.29
N ALA A 25 -41.14 -8.89 22.40
CA ALA A 25 -40.12 -7.97 22.84
C ALA A 25 -39.82 -7.11 21.62
N CYS A 26 -40.13 -5.82 21.72
CA CYS A 26 -39.56 -4.81 20.83
C CYS A 26 -38.06 -5.08 20.74
N THR A 27 -37.61 -5.66 19.63
CA THR A 27 -36.25 -5.42 19.17
C THR A 27 -36.26 -3.97 18.74
N THR A 28 -36.08 -3.06 19.70
CA THR A 28 -35.44 -1.80 19.39
C THR A 28 -34.07 -2.19 18.86
N THR A 29 -33.96 -2.40 17.55
CA THR A 29 -32.69 -2.31 16.88
C THR A 29 -32.10 -1.01 17.40
N PRO A 30 -30.97 -1.03 18.14
CA PRO A 30 -30.33 0.23 18.48
C PRO A 30 -30.21 0.98 17.15
N PRO A 31 -30.59 2.27 17.09
CA PRO A 31 -30.39 3.02 15.86
C PRO A 31 -28.96 2.75 15.44
N ALA A 32 -28.78 2.32 14.18
CA ALA A 32 -27.44 2.19 13.61
C ALA A 32 -26.70 3.42 14.08
N THR A 33 -25.68 3.24 14.91
CA THR A 33 -24.80 4.33 15.26
C THR A 33 -24.30 4.78 13.92
N THR A 34 -24.85 5.90 13.44
CA THR A 34 -24.26 6.65 12.34
C THR A 34 -22.88 6.94 12.85
N GLU A 35 -21.94 6.07 12.48
CA GLU A 35 -20.53 6.27 12.67
C GLU A 35 -20.30 7.69 12.15
N ALA A 36 -19.80 8.55 13.04
CA ALA A 36 -19.63 9.95 12.67
C ALA A 36 -18.86 9.99 11.34
N ALA A 37 -19.40 10.75 10.39
CA ALA A 37 -18.91 10.87 9.02
C ALA A 37 -17.44 11.32 8.99
N GLY A 38 -16.53 10.36 9.12
CA GLY A 38 -15.08 10.54 9.02
C GLY A 38 -14.57 9.97 7.70
N ARG A 39 -13.40 10.44 7.28
CA ARG A 39 -12.66 9.76 6.20
C ARG A 39 -11.89 8.60 6.81
N GLN A 40 -11.82 7.48 6.10
CA GLN A 40 -10.84 6.45 6.38
C GLN A 40 -9.44 7.07 6.31
N LEU A 41 -8.60 6.78 7.30
CA LEU A 41 -7.21 7.24 7.39
C LEU A 41 -6.34 6.07 7.82
N GLU A 42 -5.08 6.08 7.41
CA GLU A 42 -4.10 5.06 7.78
C GLU A 42 -3.81 5.08 9.28
N ARG A 43 -3.65 3.89 9.88
CA ARG A 43 -3.28 3.73 11.28
C ARG A 43 -1.76 3.82 11.42
N LEU A 44 -1.24 5.04 11.42
CA LEU A 44 0.19 5.28 11.50
C LEU A 44 0.76 5.13 12.92
N ASP A 45 1.99 4.64 13.01
CA ASP A 45 2.78 4.64 14.22
C ASP A 45 3.29 6.07 14.55
N ARG A 46 3.99 6.22 15.67
CA ARG A 46 4.50 7.53 16.11
C ARG A 46 5.53 8.13 15.15
N GLY A 47 6.14 7.34 14.25
CA GLY A 47 7.11 7.80 13.27
C GLY A 47 8.30 8.52 13.90
N VAL A 48 8.83 8.00 15.01
CA VAL A 48 9.98 8.63 15.69
C VAL A 48 11.20 8.53 14.79
N VAL A 49 11.76 9.68 14.42
CA VAL A 49 13.00 9.78 13.64
C VAL A 49 13.99 10.65 14.40
N ALA A 50 15.23 10.19 14.48
CA ALA A 50 16.33 10.96 15.03
C ALA A 50 17.47 11.03 14.01
N ILE A 51 17.96 12.23 13.75
CA ILE A 51 19.05 12.50 12.80
C ILE A 51 20.17 13.29 13.48
N PRO A 52 21.42 13.13 13.02
CA PRO A 52 22.53 13.87 13.59
C PRO A 52 22.39 15.36 13.27
N ALA A 53 22.68 16.21 14.25
CA ALA A 53 22.66 17.65 14.15
C ALA A 53 23.92 18.26 14.81
N GLN A 54 24.13 19.56 14.63
CA GLN A 54 25.28 20.22 15.25
C GLN A 54 25.19 20.14 16.78
N GLY A 55 26.14 19.41 17.38
CA GLY A 55 26.24 19.27 18.84
C GLY A 55 25.21 18.34 19.47
N GLY A 56 24.55 17.45 18.71
CA GLY A 56 23.60 16.48 19.27
C GLY A 56 22.74 15.80 18.19
N ASN A 57 21.50 15.44 18.55
CA ASN A 57 20.53 14.84 17.62
C ASN A 57 19.27 15.69 17.54
N PHE A 58 18.74 15.87 16.32
CA PHE A 58 17.39 16.37 16.10
C PHE A 58 16.42 15.19 16.06
N VAL A 59 15.35 15.25 16.85
CA VAL A 59 14.33 14.20 16.95
C VAL A 59 12.99 14.79 16.56
N SER A 60 12.20 14.07 15.76
CA SER A 60 10.82 14.41 15.45
C SER A 60 9.91 13.19 15.44
N TRP A 61 8.61 13.43 15.58
CA TRP A 61 7.57 12.41 15.54
C TRP A 61 6.26 12.97 14.98
N ARG A 62 5.30 12.10 14.72
CA ARG A 62 3.96 12.48 14.26
C ARG A 62 3.10 12.95 15.43
N ALA A 63 2.32 14.02 15.24
CA ALA A 63 1.02 14.17 15.91
C ALA A 63 0.00 13.42 15.05
N LEU A 64 -0.74 12.49 15.63
CA LEU A 64 -1.65 11.63 14.88
C LEU A 64 -3.03 12.29 14.76
N GLY A 65 -3.69 12.13 13.61
CA GLY A 65 -4.95 12.82 13.30
C GLY A 65 -6.11 12.48 14.25
N GLY A 66 -6.06 11.32 14.91
CA GLY A 66 -7.06 10.91 15.91
C GLY A 66 -6.75 11.37 17.35
N GLU A 67 -5.66 12.10 17.57
CA GLU A 67 -5.31 12.60 18.91
C GLU A 67 -6.04 13.91 19.25
N ASP A 68 -6.31 14.09 20.54
CA ASP A 68 -6.81 15.37 21.03
C ASP A 68 -5.77 16.47 20.73
N PRO A 69 -6.17 17.66 20.22
CA PRO A 69 -5.25 18.74 19.89
C PRO A 69 -4.40 19.24 21.08
N SER A 70 -4.81 18.97 22.32
CA SER A 70 -4.05 19.29 23.53
C SER A 70 -3.06 18.20 23.95
N THR A 71 -2.96 17.10 23.20
CA THR A 71 -1.98 16.04 23.46
C THR A 71 -0.56 16.59 23.43
N ALA A 72 0.17 16.42 24.52
CA ALA A 72 1.58 16.77 24.64
C ALA A 72 2.43 15.49 24.69
N PHE A 73 3.76 15.63 24.77
CA PHE A 73 4.66 14.49 24.62
C PHE A 73 5.80 14.51 25.63
N ASN A 74 6.14 13.34 26.16
CA ASN A 74 7.41 13.11 26.85
C ASN A 74 8.36 12.35 25.94
N LEU A 75 9.59 12.86 25.85
CA LEU A 75 10.67 12.29 25.06
C LEU A 75 11.65 11.58 25.98
N TYR A 76 12.07 10.39 25.57
CA TYR A 76 13.00 9.55 26.30
C TYR A 76 14.21 9.25 25.43
N ARG A 77 15.41 9.37 25.99
CA ARG A 77 16.65 8.82 25.44
C ARG A 77 17.08 7.65 26.28
N ASP A 78 17.25 6.48 25.67
CA ASP A 78 17.73 5.26 26.33
C ASP A 78 16.93 4.94 27.61
N GLY A 79 15.62 5.19 27.58
CA GLY A 79 14.69 4.98 28.69
C GLY A 79 14.64 6.10 29.74
N LYS A 80 15.48 7.14 29.65
CA LYS A 80 15.45 8.30 30.54
C LYS A 80 14.71 9.47 29.90
N ARG A 81 13.73 10.03 30.61
CA ARG A 81 13.00 11.23 30.20
C ARG A 81 13.94 12.44 30.07
N LEU A 82 13.79 13.20 28.99
CA LEU A 82 14.64 14.35 28.65
C LEU A 82 14.02 15.70 29.04
N ASN A 83 12.69 15.80 29.07
CA ASN A 83 11.96 17.04 29.27
C ASN A 83 11.27 17.07 30.65
N ASP A 84 11.39 18.19 31.38
CA ASP A 84 10.73 18.34 32.70
C ASP A 84 9.20 18.49 32.57
N LYS A 85 8.76 19.24 31.55
CA LYS A 85 7.34 19.47 31.22
C LYS A 85 6.99 18.84 29.88
N PRO A 86 5.79 18.25 29.70
CA PRO A 86 5.36 17.72 28.40
C PRO A 86 5.51 18.74 27.27
N LEU A 87 6.01 18.27 26.13
CA LEU A 87 6.28 19.07 24.92
C LEU A 87 5.01 19.18 24.10
N ALA A 88 4.59 20.40 23.76
CA ALA A 88 3.52 20.62 22.78
C ALA A 88 4.02 20.47 21.34
N ALA A 89 5.31 20.76 21.09
CA ALA A 89 5.94 20.54 19.80
C ALA A 89 6.23 19.06 19.57
N THR A 90 6.21 18.63 18.30
CA THR A 90 6.52 17.25 17.88
C THR A 90 7.95 17.08 17.40
N ASN A 91 8.86 17.91 17.92
CA ASN A 91 10.29 17.83 17.68
C ASN A 91 11.08 18.27 18.92
N PHE A 92 12.37 17.91 18.95
CA PHE A 92 13.27 18.24 20.03
C PHE A 92 14.73 18.22 19.56
N MET A 93 15.54 19.15 20.06
CA MET A 93 17.00 19.12 19.88
C MET A 93 17.64 18.59 21.16
N ASP A 94 18.19 17.37 21.09
CA ASP A 94 18.89 16.73 22.21
C ASP A 94 20.39 17.05 22.15
N ALA A 95 20.76 18.19 22.74
CA ALA A 95 22.14 18.66 22.78
C ALA A 95 23.03 17.74 23.64
N GLY A 96 24.24 17.49 23.15
CA GLY A 96 25.24 16.62 23.79
C GLY A 96 24.95 15.13 23.65
N ALA A 97 23.89 14.74 22.93
CA ALA A 97 23.60 13.34 22.66
C ALA A 97 24.68 12.68 21.80
N GLY A 98 25.03 11.45 22.14
CA GLY A 98 25.96 10.64 21.36
C GLY A 98 25.34 10.13 20.06
N PRO A 99 26.18 9.68 19.11
CA PRO A 99 25.69 8.90 17.97
C PRO A 99 25.03 7.61 18.46
N ASN A 100 23.99 7.15 17.75
CA ASN A 100 23.20 5.94 18.06
C ASN A 100 22.28 6.02 19.29
N ALA A 101 22.15 7.17 19.95
CA ALA A 101 21.15 7.35 21.03
C ALA A 101 19.76 6.92 20.54
N ALA A 102 19.03 6.15 21.36
CA ALA A 102 17.72 5.63 20.99
C ALA A 102 16.61 6.45 21.64
N TYR A 103 15.67 6.90 20.81
CA TYR A 103 14.59 7.79 21.23
C TYR A 103 13.24 7.10 21.21
N SER A 104 12.44 7.31 22.25
CA SER A 104 11.04 6.91 22.29
C SER A 104 10.19 8.06 22.81
N VAL A 105 8.93 8.08 22.38
CA VAL A 105 7.98 9.16 22.69
C VAL A 105 6.75 8.56 23.34
N ARG A 106 6.22 9.22 24.37
CA ARG A 106 4.95 8.88 25.02
C ARG A 106 4.01 10.07 24.98
N PRO A 107 2.77 9.91 24.48
CA PRO A 107 1.77 10.96 24.55
C PRO A 107 1.31 11.18 25.99
N VAL A 108 0.97 12.42 26.31
CA VAL A 108 0.44 12.88 27.59
C VAL A 108 -0.91 13.53 27.31
N ARG A 109 -1.97 12.95 27.87
CA ARG A 109 -3.35 13.43 27.72
C ARG A 109 -3.84 13.98 29.06
N GLY A 110 -4.07 15.30 29.12
CA GLY A 110 -4.26 15.99 30.39
C GLY A 110 -3.04 15.79 31.30
N ASN A 111 -3.23 15.16 32.45
CA ASN A 111 -2.16 14.87 33.42
C ASN A 111 -1.66 13.42 33.40
N ALA A 112 -2.13 12.59 32.46
CA ALA A 112 -1.79 11.18 32.38
C ALA A 112 -0.87 10.91 31.18
N GLU A 113 0.32 10.36 31.45
CA GLU A 113 1.17 9.78 30.42
C GLU A 113 0.62 8.42 29.98
N SER A 114 0.58 8.20 28.67
CA SER A 114 0.17 6.91 28.10
C SER A 114 1.18 5.81 28.41
N SER A 115 0.70 4.58 28.61
CA SER A 115 1.54 3.38 28.60
C SER A 115 2.01 3.01 27.19
N GLU A 116 1.34 3.50 26.16
CA GLU A 116 1.76 3.33 24.76
C GLU A 116 2.99 4.20 24.47
N SER A 117 4.00 3.59 23.85
CA SER A 117 5.24 4.27 23.48
C SER A 117 5.53 4.05 22.00
N GLY A 118 5.92 5.12 21.30
CA GLY A 118 6.52 4.98 19.98
C GLY A 118 7.75 4.09 20.06
N LYS A 119 7.89 3.14 19.12
CA LYS A 119 9.02 2.20 19.08
C LYS A 119 10.35 2.98 19.15
N PRO A 120 11.33 2.54 19.97
CA PRO A 120 12.62 3.20 20.03
C PRO A 120 13.28 3.29 18.65
N ALA A 121 13.69 4.49 18.27
CA ALA A 121 14.44 4.74 17.04
C ALA A 121 15.84 5.20 17.38
N ALA A 122 16.85 4.44 16.96
CA ALA A 122 18.24 4.88 17.03
C ALA A 122 18.45 6.07 16.08
N ALA A 123 19.24 7.04 16.52
CA ALA A 123 19.68 8.13 15.64
C ALA A 123 20.36 7.57 14.40
N TRP A 124 19.95 8.06 13.23
CA TRP A 124 20.57 7.69 11.96
C TRP A 124 22.04 8.13 11.94
N PRO A 125 22.90 7.45 11.17
CA PRO A 125 24.30 7.85 11.05
C PRO A 125 24.49 9.15 10.25
N GLN A 126 23.48 9.57 9.49
CA GLN A 126 23.48 10.77 8.64
C GLN A 126 22.07 11.36 8.54
N SER A 127 21.94 12.55 7.96
CA SER A 127 20.65 13.27 7.85
C SER A 127 19.68 12.70 6.81
N PHE A 128 19.99 11.53 6.24
CA PHE A 128 19.15 10.80 5.31
C PHE A 128 19.23 9.29 5.57
N LEU A 129 18.17 8.58 5.21
CA LEU A 129 18.13 7.12 5.22
C LEU A 129 18.48 6.61 3.83
N SER A 130 19.50 5.77 3.73
CA SER A 130 19.85 5.10 2.48
C SER A 130 19.19 3.74 2.40
N ILE A 131 18.50 3.49 1.29
CA ILE A 131 17.85 2.21 1.00
C ILE A 131 18.49 1.65 -0.26
N SER A 132 19.12 0.47 -0.14
CA SER A 132 19.75 -0.20 -1.26
C SER A 132 18.69 -0.85 -2.14
N LEU A 133 18.57 -0.39 -3.38
CA LEU A 133 17.59 -0.89 -4.34
C LEU A 133 18.17 -2.01 -5.20
N ARG A 134 17.32 -2.96 -5.60
CA ARG A 134 17.67 -4.06 -6.51
C ARG A 134 17.47 -3.62 -7.97
N LYS A 135 18.46 -2.93 -8.54
CA LYS A 135 18.41 -2.51 -9.94
C LYS A 135 18.04 -3.69 -10.87
N PRO A 136 17.00 -3.58 -11.72
CA PRO A 136 16.71 -4.59 -12.74
C PRO A 136 17.87 -4.73 -13.73
N ALA A 137 17.99 -5.92 -14.33
CA ALA A 137 18.97 -6.16 -15.38
C ALA A 137 18.68 -5.30 -16.61
N ASP A 138 19.75 -4.88 -17.29
CA ASP A 138 19.67 -4.20 -18.58
C ASP A 138 19.07 -5.15 -19.64
N GLY A 139 18.55 -4.59 -20.74
CA GLY A 139 17.87 -5.37 -21.76
C GLY A 139 18.07 -4.83 -23.18
N VAL A 140 17.55 -5.58 -24.15
CA VAL A 140 17.56 -5.23 -25.57
C VAL A 140 16.14 -5.40 -26.11
N THR A 141 15.68 -4.42 -26.87
CA THR A 141 14.37 -4.43 -27.51
C THR A 141 14.38 -5.24 -28.83
N PRO A 142 13.23 -5.62 -29.39
CA PRO A 142 13.17 -6.46 -30.59
C PRO A 142 13.88 -5.87 -31.82
N ASP A 143 14.00 -4.54 -31.91
CA ASP A 143 14.73 -3.81 -32.94
C ASP A 143 16.24 -3.65 -32.63
N GLY A 144 16.75 -4.35 -31.62
CA GLY A 144 18.16 -4.38 -31.25
C GLY A 144 18.63 -3.21 -30.40
N VAL A 145 17.73 -2.35 -29.92
CA VAL A 145 18.12 -1.19 -29.09
C VAL A 145 18.30 -1.60 -27.64
N ALA A 146 19.52 -1.44 -27.11
CA ALA A 146 19.85 -1.67 -25.72
C ALA A 146 19.27 -0.59 -24.80
N TYR A 147 18.92 -0.96 -23.58
CA TYR A 147 18.44 -0.06 -22.53
C TYR A 147 18.88 -0.51 -21.14
N SER A 148 18.99 0.44 -20.22
CA SER A 148 19.22 0.20 -18.80
C SER A 148 18.00 0.67 -17.99
N TYR A 149 18.09 0.63 -16.65
CA TYR A 149 17.04 1.08 -15.75
C TYR A 149 17.51 2.21 -14.83
N VAL A 150 16.61 3.18 -14.63
CA VAL A 150 16.76 4.27 -13.67
C VAL A 150 15.59 4.27 -12.69
N VAL A 151 15.87 4.68 -11.46
CA VAL A 151 14.83 4.97 -10.46
C VAL A 151 14.00 6.15 -10.98
N ASN A 152 12.68 6.06 -10.87
CA ASN A 152 11.75 7.07 -11.36
C ASN A 152 10.74 7.44 -10.26
N ASP A 153 9.44 7.49 -10.57
CA ASP A 153 8.41 7.89 -9.62
C ASP A 153 8.31 6.92 -8.44
N GLY A 154 8.00 7.46 -7.26
CA GLY A 154 7.78 6.69 -6.05
C GLY A 154 6.41 6.97 -5.43
N SER A 155 5.93 6.03 -4.62
CA SER A 155 4.82 6.22 -3.69
C SER A 155 5.21 5.63 -2.33
N ALA A 156 4.39 5.89 -1.32
CA ALA A 156 4.54 5.32 0.01
C ALA A 156 3.15 4.92 0.53
N ALA A 157 3.06 3.74 1.13
CA ALA A 157 1.83 3.23 1.73
C ALA A 157 2.18 2.16 2.77
N ASP A 158 1.30 1.94 3.75
CA ASP A 158 1.48 0.92 4.78
C ASP A 158 0.98 -0.42 4.22
N LEU A 159 1.87 -1.22 3.66
CA LEU A 159 1.52 -2.41 2.90
C LEU A 159 1.27 -3.62 3.82
N ASP A 160 1.81 -3.63 5.04
CA ASP A 160 1.67 -4.75 5.98
C ASP A 160 0.87 -4.43 7.26
N GLY A 161 0.48 -3.17 7.45
CA GLY A 161 -0.46 -2.70 8.47
C GLY A 161 0.18 -2.42 9.82
N ASP A 162 1.51 -2.27 9.84
CA ASP A 162 2.31 -2.05 11.05
C ASP A 162 2.40 -0.56 11.48
N GLY A 163 1.80 0.33 10.68
CA GLY A 163 1.77 1.77 10.87
C GLY A 163 2.99 2.51 10.31
N ARG A 164 3.87 1.83 9.57
CA ARG A 164 5.00 2.42 8.87
C ARG A 164 4.80 2.25 7.37
N TYR A 165 5.30 3.22 6.61
CA TYR A 165 5.25 3.13 5.17
C TYR A 165 6.36 2.24 4.63
N GLU A 166 6.00 1.42 3.66
CA GLU A 166 6.90 0.89 2.66
C GLU A 166 7.11 1.91 1.55
N LEU A 167 8.22 1.78 0.82
CA LEU A 167 8.49 2.51 -0.40
C LEU A 167 8.12 1.68 -1.62
N LEU A 168 7.30 2.26 -2.48
CA LEU A 168 7.02 1.77 -3.81
C LEU A 168 7.88 2.52 -4.81
N VAL A 169 8.62 1.79 -5.65
CA VAL A 169 9.60 2.35 -6.58
C VAL A 169 9.29 1.91 -7.99
N LYS A 170 9.02 2.86 -8.89
CA LYS A 170 8.93 2.60 -10.32
C LYS A 170 10.33 2.63 -10.93
N TRP A 171 10.68 1.54 -11.63
CA TRP A 171 11.85 1.49 -12.49
C TRP A 171 11.45 1.82 -13.92
N GLN A 172 12.09 2.86 -14.46
CA GLN A 172 11.89 3.28 -15.84
C GLN A 172 13.06 2.80 -16.71
N PRO A 173 12.79 2.15 -17.85
CA PRO A 173 13.84 1.83 -18.80
C PRO A 173 14.34 3.12 -19.49
N THR A 174 15.63 3.21 -19.80
CA THR A 174 16.25 4.41 -20.40
C THR A 174 15.72 4.74 -21.80
N ASN A 175 15.00 3.82 -22.43
CA ASN A 175 14.34 4.01 -23.72
C ASN A 175 12.82 4.26 -23.60
N ALA A 176 12.30 4.61 -22.41
CA ALA A 176 10.91 5.07 -22.25
C ALA A 176 10.58 6.23 -23.20
N LYS A 177 9.30 6.39 -23.55
CA LYS A 177 8.84 7.30 -24.61
C LYS A 177 7.76 8.26 -24.12
N ASP A 178 7.79 9.48 -24.64
CA ASP A 178 6.56 10.28 -24.69
C ASP A 178 5.58 9.67 -25.72
N ASN A 179 4.30 9.92 -25.54
CA ASN A 179 3.22 9.45 -26.42
C ASN A 179 3.37 9.92 -27.87
N SER A 180 4.02 11.06 -28.11
CA SER A 180 4.29 11.54 -29.48
C SER A 180 5.36 10.73 -30.22
N GLN A 181 6.14 9.90 -29.51
CA GLN A 181 7.31 9.22 -30.04
C GLN A 181 7.01 7.75 -30.32
N GLY A 182 7.47 7.25 -31.48
CA GLY A 182 7.56 5.81 -31.76
C GLY A 182 8.78 5.16 -31.10
N GLY A 183 8.89 3.84 -31.23
CA GLY A 183 9.98 3.00 -30.73
C GLY A 183 9.53 2.05 -29.63
N TYR A 184 10.17 0.88 -29.55
CA TYR A 184 9.99 -0.06 -28.46
C TYR A 184 10.50 0.51 -27.14
N THR A 185 9.97 0.00 -26.03
CA THR A 185 10.45 0.29 -24.68
C THR A 185 10.77 -1.01 -23.96
N GLY A 186 11.69 -0.94 -23.00
CA GLY A 186 11.77 -1.97 -21.96
C GLY A 186 10.48 -2.06 -21.14
N SER A 187 10.41 -3.06 -20.28
CA SER A 187 9.30 -3.17 -19.33
C SER A 187 9.38 -2.08 -18.26
N THR A 188 8.26 -1.80 -17.61
CA THR A 188 8.22 -1.00 -16.38
C THR A 188 8.07 -1.96 -15.20
N TYR A 189 8.88 -1.77 -14.16
CA TYR A 189 8.78 -2.55 -12.92
C TYR A 189 8.31 -1.67 -11.76
N ILE A 190 7.54 -2.25 -10.86
CA ILE A 190 7.18 -1.67 -9.57
C ILE A 190 7.74 -2.57 -8.48
N ASP A 191 8.62 -2.03 -7.65
CA ASP A 191 9.16 -2.72 -6.48
C ASP A 191 8.55 -2.18 -5.19
N ALA A 192 8.46 -3.02 -4.17
CA ALA A 192 8.22 -2.61 -2.79
C ALA A 192 9.43 -2.90 -1.89
N TYR A 193 9.76 -1.94 -1.02
CA TYR A 193 10.82 -2.06 -0.01
C TYR A 193 10.33 -1.57 1.35
N ARG A 194 10.72 -2.25 2.42
CA ARG A 194 10.66 -1.67 3.77
C ARG A 194 11.74 -0.60 3.94
N LEU A 195 11.55 0.29 4.91
CA LEU A 195 12.53 1.34 5.22
C LEU A 195 13.89 0.80 5.72
N ASP A 196 13.96 -0.46 6.16
CA ASP A 196 15.22 -1.11 6.52
C ASP A 196 16.02 -1.63 5.31
N GLY A 197 15.50 -1.47 4.08
CA GLY A 197 16.12 -1.97 2.85
C GLY A 197 15.65 -3.35 2.42
N SER A 198 14.79 -4.00 3.19
CA SER A 198 14.24 -5.31 2.82
C SER A 198 13.38 -5.20 1.57
N PHE A 199 13.82 -5.84 0.49
CA PHE A 199 13.02 -6.03 -0.71
C PHE A 199 11.83 -6.97 -0.42
N MET A 200 10.63 -6.55 -0.82
CA MET A 200 9.42 -7.34 -0.62
C MET A 200 9.07 -8.12 -1.89
N TRP A 201 8.85 -7.41 -3.00
CA TRP A 201 8.42 -8.00 -4.27
C TRP A 201 8.68 -7.05 -5.44
N ARG A 202 8.56 -7.58 -6.66
CA ARG A 202 8.60 -6.85 -7.93
C ARG A 202 7.44 -7.29 -8.81
N ILE A 203 6.68 -6.32 -9.32
CA ILE A 203 5.73 -6.50 -10.41
C ILE A 203 6.42 -6.10 -11.72
N ASP A 204 6.30 -6.94 -12.75
CA ASP A 204 6.73 -6.68 -14.12
C ASP A 204 5.50 -6.40 -14.99
N LEU A 205 5.35 -5.20 -15.53
CA LEU A 205 4.17 -4.88 -16.35
C LEU A 205 4.20 -5.52 -17.74
N GLY A 206 5.33 -6.10 -18.11
CA GLY A 206 5.50 -6.84 -19.35
C GLY A 206 5.46 -5.97 -20.59
N ARG A 207 5.59 -6.64 -21.75
CA ARG A 207 5.76 -5.99 -23.06
C ARG A 207 4.54 -5.21 -23.55
N ASN A 208 3.36 -5.54 -23.02
CA ASN A 208 2.10 -4.96 -23.50
C ASN A 208 1.70 -3.69 -22.72
N ILE A 209 2.54 -3.25 -21.77
CA ILE A 209 2.47 -1.92 -21.17
C ILE A 209 3.70 -1.13 -21.59
N ARG A 210 3.48 -0.06 -22.35
CA ARG A 210 4.57 0.81 -22.84
C ARG A 210 5.12 1.65 -21.69
N ALA A 211 6.44 1.88 -21.67
CA ALA A 211 7.08 2.69 -20.65
C ALA A 211 7.12 4.18 -21.04
N GLY A 212 6.74 5.04 -20.10
CA GLY A 212 6.76 6.50 -20.26
C GLY A 212 5.91 7.20 -19.21
N ALA A 213 6.03 8.52 -19.14
CA ALA A 213 5.40 9.33 -18.10
C ALA A 213 3.86 9.24 -18.07
N HIS A 214 3.22 8.96 -19.21
CA HIS A 214 1.76 8.99 -19.34
C HIS A 214 1.10 7.61 -19.35
N TYR A 215 1.88 6.52 -19.23
CA TYR A 215 1.35 5.15 -19.33
C TYR A 215 0.98 4.59 -17.95
N THR A 216 1.98 4.23 -17.15
CA THR A 216 1.75 3.65 -15.83
C THR A 216 1.62 4.75 -14.78
N THR A 217 0.38 5.04 -14.42
CA THR A 217 0.04 5.59 -13.11
C THR A 217 -0.34 4.42 -12.20
N TYR A 218 0.35 4.29 -11.06
CA TYR A 218 -0.01 3.33 -10.04
C TYR A 218 -0.48 4.08 -8.79
N LEU A 219 -1.48 3.51 -8.13
CA LEU A 219 -2.03 3.99 -6.87
C LEU A 219 -1.69 2.97 -5.80
N ALA A 220 -1.36 3.45 -4.61
CA ALA A 220 -1.16 2.61 -3.45
C ALA A 220 -1.96 3.19 -2.30
N TYR A 221 -2.93 2.43 -1.83
CA TYR A 221 -3.90 2.87 -0.85
C TYR A 221 -4.61 1.67 -0.24
N ASP A 222 -5.14 1.83 0.97
CA ASP A 222 -6.02 0.86 1.61
C ASP A 222 -7.43 1.03 1.01
N PHE A 223 -7.71 0.32 -0.08
CA PHE A 223 -8.93 0.52 -0.85
C PHE A 223 -10.15 -0.14 -0.21
N ASP A 224 -9.95 -1.17 0.61
CA ASP A 224 -11.04 -1.94 1.22
C ASP A 224 -11.24 -1.68 2.72
N GLY A 225 -10.32 -0.95 3.36
CA GLY A 225 -10.41 -0.56 4.76
C GLY A 225 -9.91 -1.62 5.74
N ASP A 226 -9.16 -2.62 5.29
CA ASP A 226 -8.59 -3.66 6.17
C ASP A 226 -7.38 -3.17 7.00
N GLY A 227 -6.91 -1.95 6.72
CA GLY A 227 -5.78 -1.31 7.40
C GLY A 227 -4.44 -1.63 6.78
N ARG A 228 -4.40 -2.18 5.56
CA ARG A 228 -3.21 -2.36 4.72
C ARG A 228 -3.50 -1.81 3.34
N ALA A 229 -2.48 -1.25 2.71
CA ALA A 229 -2.62 -0.74 1.36
C ALA A 229 -2.43 -1.85 0.31
N GLU A 230 -3.28 -1.84 -0.71
CA GLU A 230 -3.04 -2.52 -1.98
C GLU A 230 -2.34 -1.60 -2.96
N VAL A 231 -1.87 -2.18 -4.06
CA VAL A 231 -1.38 -1.43 -5.21
C VAL A 231 -2.31 -1.68 -6.40
N MET A 232 -2.76 -0.63 -7.09
CA MET A 232 -3.65 -0.74 -8.23
C MET A 232 -3.08 0.01 -9.43
N MET A 233 -3.05 -0.65 -10.59
CA MET A 233 -2.60 -0.03 -11.85
C MET A 233 -3.14 -0.75 -13.08
N LYS A 234 -3.01 -0.08 -14.23
CA LYS A 234 -3.27 -0.68 -15.54
C LYS A 234 -2.23 -1.77 -15.82
N THR A 235 -2.70 -2.93 -16.27
CA THR A 235 -1.92 -4.12 -16.63
C THR A 235 -2.40 -4.65 -17.98
N ALA A 236 -1.69 -5.64 -18.50
CA ALA A 236 -2.02 -6.27 -19.77
C ALA A 236 -1.66 -7.75 -19.74
N ASP A 237 -2.00 -8.47 -20.81
CA ASP A 237 -1.52 -9.83 -21.01
C ASP A 237 0.01 -9.88 -20.90
N GLY A 238 0.52 -10.81 -20.12
CA GLY A 238 1.96 -10.98 -19.89
C GLY A 238 2.55 -10.12 -18.77
N SER A 239 1.76 -9.28 -18.09
CA SER A 239 2.20 -8.71 -16.80
C SER A 239 2.42 -9.84 -15.78
N VAL A 240 3.44 -9.72 -14.93
CA VAL A 240 3.83 -10.71 -13.92
C VAL A 240 3.74 -10.07 -12.53
N ASP A 241 3.00 -10.70 -11.64
CA ASP A 241 2.81 -10.22 -10.28
C ASP A 241 4.02 -10.51 -9.37
N GLY A 242 3.98 -10.02 -8.13
CA GLY A 242 5.05 -10.17 -7.15
C GLY A 242 5.37 -11.61 -6.74
N GLN A 243 4.50 -12.57 -7.06
CA GLN A 243 4.68 -14.00 -6.83
C GLN A 243 5.05 -14.78 -8.10
N GLY A 244 5.22 -14.10 -9.24
CA GLY A 244 5.56 -14.71 -10.52
C GLY A 244 4.36 -15.23 -11.31
N LYS A 245 3.13 -14.94 -10.89
CA LYS A 245 1.92 -15.32 -11.64
C LYS A 245 1.73 -14.34 -12.80
N ILE A 246 1.47 -14.90 -13.98
CA ILE A 246 1.20 -14.13 -15.20
C ILE A 246 -0.28 -13.76 -15.26
N ILE A 247 -0.56 -12.50 -15.57
CA ILE A 247 -1.90 -11.98 -15.85
C ILE A 247 -2.19 -12.20 -17.34
N GLY A 248 -3.31 -12.86 -17.63
CA GLY A 248 -3.77 -13.07 -19.01
C GLY A 248 -2.89 -14.03 -19.83
N ASP A 249 -2.72 -13.77 -21.12
CA ASP A 249 -1.93 -14.60 -22.04
C ASP A 249 -0.43 -14.24 -22.01
N ALA A 250 0.37 -15.14 -21.45
CA ALA A 250 1.83 -15.03 -21.39
C ALA A 250 2.53 -14.86 -22.76
N LYS A 251 1.89 -15.31 -23.85
CA LYS A 251 2.48 -15.29 -25.20
C LYS A 251 2.01 -14.11 -26.03
N ALA A 252 1.02 -13.36 -25.58
CA ALA A 252 0.47 -12.26 -26.35
C ALA A 252 1.49 -11.13 -26.54
N ASP A 253 1.56 -10.61 -27.76
CA ASP A 253 2.43 -9.49 -28.12
C ASP A 253 1.63 -8.54 -29.02
N TYR A 254 1.15 -7.45 -28.43
CA TYR A 254 0.32 -6.45 -29.09
C TYR A 254 1.10 -5.21 -29.52
N ARG A 255 2.44 -5.26 -29.42
CA ARG A 255 3.30 -4.19 -29.90
C ARG A 255 3.30 -4.18 -31.42
N ASN A 256 2.92 -3.05 -32.01
CA ASN A 256 3.07 -2.85 -33.45
C ASN A 256 4.54 -2.52 -33.82
N GLU A 257 4.81 -2.37 -35.11
CA GLU A 257 6.15 -2.03 -35.63
C GLU A 257 6.71 -0.71 -35.11
N ARG A 258 5.84 0.19 -34.61
CA ARG A 258 6.22 1.46 -33.97
C ARG A 258 6.45 1.30 -32.47
N GLY A 259 6.37 0.10 -31.90
CA GLY A 259 6.50 -0.18 -30.48
C GLY A 259 5.36 0.37 -29.62
N VAL A 260 4.17 0.62 -30.21
CA VAL A 260 2.96 1.09 -29.54
C VAL A 260 1.95 -0.06 -29.43
N ILE A 261 1.14 -0.06 -28.37
CA ILE A 261 0.13 -1.09 -28.09
C ILE A 261 -1.27 -0.50 -28.27
N LEU A 262 -1.86 -0.67 -29.45
CA LEU A 262 -3.20 -0.16 -29.80
C LEU A 262 -4.22 -1.28 -30.06
N ALA A 263 -3.89 -2.50 -29.64
CA ALA A 263 -4.72 -3.68 -29.76
C ALA A 263 -4.56 -4.55 -28.51
N GLY A 264 -5.36 -5.62 -28.43
CA GLY A 264 -5.38 -6.50 -27.26
C GLY A 264 -6.18 -5.95 -26.08
N PRO A 265 -6.47 -6.81 -25.10
CA PRO A 265 -7.20 -6.42 -23.91
C PRO A 265 -6.33 -5.52 -23.01
N GLU A 266 -7.01 -4.79 -22.14
CA GLU A 266 -6.41 -3.92 -21.14
C GLU A 266 -7.06 -4.22 -19.82
N PHE A 267 -6.27 -4.32 -18.76
CA PHE A 267 -6.78 -4.70 -17.46
C PHE A 267 -6.50 -3.63 -16.41
N LEU A 268 -7.40 -3.50 -15.43
CA LEU A 268 -7.11 -2.87 -14.15
C LEU A 268 -6.93 -3.99 -13.13
N THR A 269 -5.76 -4.04 -12.50
CA THR A 269 -5.44 -5.07 -11.50
C THR A 269 -5.13 -4.42 -10.16
N VAL A 270 -5.69 -5.02 -9.11
CA VAL A 270 -5.34 -4.74 -7.71
C VAL A 270 -4.44 -5.85 -7.20
N PHE A 271 -3.38 -5.47 -6.50
CA PHE A 271 -2.31 -6.32 -6.00
C PHE A 271 -2.22 -6.22 -4.48
N ASP A 272 -2.07 -7.35 -3.79
CA ASP A 272 -1.83 -7.40 -2.34
C ASP A 272 -0.53 -6.67 -2.01
N GLY A 273 -0.58 -5.71 -1.07
CA GLY A 273 0.58 -4.89 -0.74
C GLY A 273 1.76 -5.67 -0.18
N ARG A 274 1.53 -6.78 0.53
CA ARG A 274 2.61 -7.53 1.20
C ARG A 274 3.41 -8.39 0.25
N SER A 275 2.74 -8.93 -0.76
CA SER A 275 3.29 -9.95 -1.65
C SER A 275 3.38 -9.52 -3.11
N GLY A 276 2.69 -8.45 -3.49
CA GLY A 276 2.52 -8.05 -4.88
C GLY A 276 1.68 -9.03 -5.69
N ALA A 277 1.00 -10.00 -5.06
CA ALA A 277 0.16 -10.97 -5.75
C ALA A 277 -1.09 -10.31 -6.33
N ALA A 278 -1.48 -10.65 -7.56
CA ALA A 278 -2.70 -10.15 -8.16
C ALA A 278 -3.93 -10.71 -7.42
N LEU A 279 -4.68 -9.84 -6.76
CA LEU A 279 -5.89 -10.17 -6.01
C LEU A 279 -7.10 -10.30 -6.93
N ALA A 280 -7.31 -9.29 -7.76
CA ALA A 280 -8.38 -9.26 -8.75
C ALA A 280 -7.96 -8.44 -9.96
N SER A 281 -8.52 -8.79 -11.12
CA SER A 281 -8.28 -8.11 -12.38
C SER A 281 -9.59 -8.03 -13.15
N THR A 282 -9.83 -6.90 -13.80
CA THR A 282 -11.01 -6.62 -14.64
C THR A 282 -10.57 -5.86 -15.88
N ASP A 283 -11.44 -5.81 -16.89
CA ASP A 283 -11.21 -4.95 -18.06
C ASP A 283 -11.01 -3.48 -17.63
N TYR A 284 -9.99 -2.83 -18.18
CA TYR A 284 -9.68 -1.44 -17.90
C TYR A 284 -10.74 -0.52 -18.52
N LEU A 285 -11.24 0.40 -17.71
CA LEU A 285 -12.14 1.47 -18.15
C LEU A 285 -11.53 2.84 -17.83
N PRO A 286 -11.73 3.85 -18.70
CA PRO A 286 -12.39 3.77 -20.00
C PRO A 286 -11.61 2.89 -20.99
N ALA A 287 -12.32 2.07 -21.77
CA ALA A 287 -11.71 1.18 -22.75
C ALA A 287 -11.13 1.97 -23.93
N ARG A 288 -10.06 1.47 -24.55
CA ARG A 288 -9.43 2.07 -25.74
C ARG A 288 -10.40 2.44 -26.86
N GLY A 289 -11.36 1.56 -27.17
CA GLY A 289 -12.26 1.71 -28.32
C GLY A 289 -11.56 1.53 -29.67
N GLY A 290 -11.57 0.30 -30.21
CA GLY A 290 -10.89 -0.03 -31.46
C GLY A 290 -9.38 0.21 -31.39
N ASP A 291 -8.84 0.93 -32.37
CA ASP A 291 -7.44 1.33 -32.46
C ASP A 291 -7.11 2.64 -31.69
N GLY A 292 -8.09 3.20 -30.98
CA GLY A 292 -7.94 4.45 -30.23
C GLY A 292 -8.16 5.72 -31.07
N ALA A 293 -8.53 5.63 -32.35
CA ALA A 293 -8.75 6.81 -33.20
C ALA A 293 -9.83 7.78 -32.66
N ALA A 294 -10.81 7.25 -31.93
CA ALA A 294 -11.88 8.03 -31.31
C ALA A 294 -11.38 9.08 -30.29
N TRP A 295 -10.16 8.91 -29.77
CA TRP A 295 -9.54 9.85 -28.83
C TRP A 295 -8.89 11.07 -29.51
N GLY A 296 -8.98 11.17 -30.84
CA GLY A 296 -8.58 12.37 -31.59
C GLY A 296 -7.25 12.28 -32.32
N ASP A 297 -6.64 11.09 -32.43
CA ASP A 297 -5.59 10.77 -33.39
C ASP A 297 -5.45 9.25 -33.61
N SER A 298 -4.86 8.86 -34.74
CA SER A 298 -4.65 7.44 -35.12
C SER A 298 -3.23 6.92 -34.82
N ARG A 299 -2.46 7.63 -34.00
CA ARG A 299 -1.03 7.31 -33.75
C ARG A 299 -0.77 6.77 -32.36
N GLY A 300 -1.78 6.74 -31.49
CA GLY A 300 -1.68 6.29 -30.11
C GLY A 300 -1.31 7.39 -29.13
N ASN A 301 -1.38 8.68 -29.50
CA ASN A 301 -0.93 9.74 -28.59
C ASN A 301 -1.98 10.05 -27.53
N ARG A 302 -3.18 10.49 -27.94
CA ARG A 302 -4.23 10.93 -27.02
C ARG A 302 -4.88 9.79 -26.24
N VAL A 303 -5.02 8.62 -26.86
CA VAL A 303 -5.64 7.45 -26.22
C VAL A 303 -4.88 6.96 -24.98
N ASP A 304 -3.55 7.09 -25.00
CA ASP A 304 -2.68 6.61 -23.91
C ASP A 304 -2.31 7.71 -22.89
N ARG A 305 -3.20 8.69 -22.67
CA ARG A 305 -3.00 9.76 -21.68
C ARG A 305 -3.67 9.40 -20.36
N PHE A 306 -3.04 8.53 -19.58
CA PHE A 306 -3.61 8.04 -18.33
C PHE A 306 -3.31 8.97 -17.16
N LEU A 307 -4.26 9.02 -16.22
CA LEU A 307 -4.16 9.65 -14.91
C LEU A 307 -4.85 8.74 -13.90
N GLY A 308 -4.55 8.93 -12.62
CA GLY A 308 -5.17 8.21 -11.51
C GLY A 308 -5.06 9.03 -10.21
N GLY A 309 -5.94 8.76 -9.26
CA GLY A 309 -5.92 9.40 -7.95
C GLY A 309 -6.81 8.67 -6.94
N VAL A 310 -6.56 8.93 -5.66
CA VAL A 310 -7.36 8.54 -4.49
C VAL A 310 -7.60 9.79 -3.65
#